data_AF-A0A942G377-F1
#
_entry.id   AF-A0A942G377-F1
#
_cell.length_a   1.000
_cell.length_b   1.000
_cell.length_c   1.000
_cell.angle_alpha   90.00
_cell.angle_beta   90.00
_cell.angle_gamma   90.00
#
_symmetry.space_group_name_H-M   'P 1'
#
loop_
_entity.id
_entity.type
_entity.pdbx_description
1 polymer ?
#
loop_
_entity_poly.entity_id
_entity_poly.type
_entity_poly.pdbx_seq_one_letter_code
_entity_poly.pdbx_strand_id
1 'polypeptide(L)'
;MLATKHGKLLCIAPALEQAGLGVDTVAVDTDLLGTFTGDVPRTAPPLETAVAKARLGMSATGNPIGLASEGSIGAHPAAPWMTVDREIVVLVDDERGITVAGFAASWELRAVARTVHPGDDLSRLLADADIPAHALIVAPNAGSPEPVRKGLRRPSEIATAVKLCSASSPDGAAQVQTDLRAHVCPSRQRVIRAAAEDLAARLRTRCPVCGSPGWGRTDVVRGVPCRWCATQIDLVRAEIDSCPACEHREERPIVPHTTTGDPGQCARCNP
;
A
#
# COMPACT_ATOMS: atom_id res chain seq x y z
N MET A 1 18.84 4.19 5.22
CA MET A 1 18.56 4.91 3.95
C MET A 1 17.24 4.47 3.35
N LEU A 2 16.34 5.41 3.06
CA LEU A 2 15.07 5.17 2.37
C LEU A 2 15.26 5.16 0.84
N ALA A 3 15.06 3.99 0.24
CA ALA A 3 15.02 3.80 -1.20
C ALA A 3 13.73 4.38 -1.79
N THR A 4 13.79 5.60 -2.33
CA THR A 4 12.62 6.27 -2.91
C THR A 4 13.04 7.35 -3.91
N LYS A 5 12.25 7.53 -4.98
CA LYS A 5 12.42 8.65 -5.92
C LYS A 5 11.69 9.92 -5.45
N HIS A 6 10.53 9.82 -4.77
CA HIS A 6 9.71 11.02 -4.46
C HIS A 6 8.81 10.88 -3.22
N GLY A 7 8.72 11.96 -2.42
CA GLY A 7 7.61 12.30 -1.51
C GLY A 7 7.34 11.41 -0.29
N LYS A 8 7.88 10.19 -0.26
CA LYS A 8 7.65 9.22 0.83
C LYS A 8 8.40 9.57 2.12
N LEU A 9 9.51 10.31 2.03
CA LEU A 9 10.29 10.72 3.20
C LEU A 9 9.41 11.45 4.23
N LEU A 10 8.61 12.42 3.78
CA LEU A 10 7.71 13.21 4.63
C LEU A 10 6.62 12.38 5.31
N CYS A 11 6.30 11.20 4.76
CA CYS A 11 5.33 10.28 5.36
C CYS A 11 5.98 9.34 6.39
N ILE A 12 7.26 8.99 6.20
CA ILE A 12 7.92 7.90 6.92
C ILE A 12 8.87 8.42 8.02
N ALA A 13 9.65 9.46 7.72
CA ALA A 13 10.67 9.98 8.64
C ALA A 13 10.10 10.36 10.02
N PRO A 14 8.97 11.09 10.15
CA PRO A 14 8.48 11.51 11.46
C PRO A 14 8.21 10.36 12.43
N ALA A 15 7.68 9.23 11.93
CA ALA A 15 7.39 8.06 12.76
C ALA A 15 8.67 7.35 13.21
N LEU A 16 9.68 7.26 12.34
CA LEU A 16 10.94 6.59 12.64
C LEU A 16 11.87 7.45 13.50
N GLU A 17 11.85 8.77 13.35
CA GLU A 17 12.57 9.70 14.22
C GLU A 17 12.10 9.57 15.67
N GLN A 18 10.79 9.40 15.90
CA GLN A 18 10.23 9.11 17.22
C GLN A 18 10.67 7.74 17.77
N ALA A 19 11.11 6.82 16.91
CA ALA A 19 11.74 5.55 17.29
C ALA A 19 13.27 5.67 17.45
N GLY A 20 13.84 6.88 17.32
CA GLY A 20 15.27 7.14 17.45
C GLY A 20 16.08 6.88 16.17
N LEU A 21 15.44 6.82 15.00
CA LEU A 21 16.09 6.56 13.72
C LEU A 21 16.03 7.80 12.82
N GLY A 22 17.19 8.36 12.47
CA GLY A 22 17.30 9.35 11.41
C GLY A 22 17.06 8.70 10.03
N VAL A 23 16.30 9.37 9.17
CA VAL A 23 15.95 8.83 7.85
C VAL A 23 16.39 9.79 6.75
N ASP A 24 17.37 9.35 5.97
CA ASP A 24 17.77 10.01 4.71
C ASP A 24 17.32 9.21 3.50
N THR A 25 17.15 9.88 2.35
CA THR A 25 16.74 9.23 1.09
C THR A 25 17.92 8.92 0.18
N VAL A 26 17.81 7.80 -0.53
CA VAL A 26 18.62 7.52 -1.72
C VAL A 26 17.68 7.28 -2.90
N ALA A 27 17.95 8.00 -3.99
CA ALA A 27 17.29 7.74 -5.26
C ALA A 27 17.90 6.49 -5.87
N VAL A 28 17.09 5.44 -5.99
CA VAL A 28 17.45 4.20 -6.69
C VAL A 28 16.46 3.97 -7.81
N ASP A 29 16.97 3.46 -8.94
CA ASP A 29 16.08 2.99 -9.98
C ASP A 29 15.50 1.64 -9.55
N THR A 30 14.20 1.64 -9.30
CA THR A 30 13.47 0.45 -8.84
C THR A 30 12.42 0.04 -9.86
N ASP A 31 12.46 0.61 -11.05
CA ASP A 31 11.47 0.35 -12.10
C ASP A 31 11.60 -1.11 -12.59
N LEU A 32 12.79 -1.72 -12.45
CA LEU A 32 13.03 -3.15 -12.63
C LEU A 32 12.26 -4.07 -11.67
N LEU A 33 11.81 -3.54 -10.53
CA LEU A 33 11.01 -4.26 -9.53
C LEU A 33 9.50 -4.05 -9.72
N GLY A 34 9.11 -3.37 -10.81
CA GLY A 34 7.74 -3.03 -11.14
C GLY A 34 7.38 -1.58 -10.81
N THR A 35 6.54 -0.97 -11.65
CA THR A 35 6.07 0.40 -11.46
C THR A 35 4.66 0.44 -10.91
N PHE A 36 4.36 1.47 -10.13
CA PHE A 36 3.04 1.65 -9.54
C PHE A 36 1.96 1.98 -10.59
N THR A 37 2.36 2.57 -11.72
CA THR A 37 1.49 2.87 -12.86
C THR A 37 1.24 1.65 -13.76
N GLY A 38 1.90 0.51 -13.52
CA GLY A 38 1.70 -0.73 -14.28
C GLY A 38 2.52 -0.84 -15.57
N ASP A 39 3.41 0.10 -15.85
CA ASP A 39 4.29 0.09 -17.03
C ASP A 39 5.27 -1.10 -17.00
N VAL A 40 5.72 -1.51 -15.80
CA VAL A 40 6.52 -2.73 -15.59
C VAL A 40 5.79 -3.62 -14.59
N PRO A 41 5.49 -4.90 -14.92
CA PRO A 41 4.79 -5.81 -14.02
C PRO A 41 5.66 -6.17 -12.81
N ARG A 42 5.02 -6.39 -11.66
CA ARG A 42 5.69 -6.91 -10.47
C ARG A 42 5.96 -8.40 -10.63
N THR A 43 7.15 -8.83 -10.26
CA THR A 43 7.58 -10.23 -10.31
C THR A 43 7.55 -10.93 -8.95
N ALA A 44 7.39 -10.17 -7.86
CA ALA A 44 7.41 -10.68 -6.49
C ALA A 44 6.27 -10.07 -5.64
N PRO A 45 5.89 -10.73 -4.53
CA PRO A 45 4.95 -10.17 -3.56
C PRO A 45 5.40 -8.79 -3.03
N PRO A 46 4.46 -7.93 -2.57
CA PRO A 46 4.78 -6.58 -2.11
C PRO A 46 5.84 -6.50 -1.01
N LEU A 47 5.82 -7.43 -0.04
CA LEU A 47 6.81 -7.47 1.03
C LEU A 47 8.22 -7.77 0.50
N GLU A 48 8.35 -8.78 -0.35
CA GLU A 48 9.64 -9.15 -0.97
C GLU A 48 10.17 -8.02 -1.86
N THR A 49 9.27 -7.36 -2.60
CA THR A 49 9.61 -6.19 -3.42
C THR A 49 10.11 -5.03 -2.55
N ALA A 50 9.45 -4.76 -1.41
CA ALA A 50 9.90 -3.74 -0.47
C ALA A 50 11.29 -4.07 0.08
N VAL A 51 11.54 -5.33 0.47
CA VAL A 51 12.86 -5.78 0.95
C VAL A 51 13.91 -5.61 -0.14
N ALA A 52 13.64 -6.04 -1.37
CA ALA A 52 14.55 -5.86 -2.50
C ALA A 52 14.86 -4.37 -2.75
N LYS A 53 13.85 -3.48 -2.65
CA LYS A 53 14.05 -2.03 -2.73
C LYS A 53 14.96 -1.50 -1.63
N ALA A 54 14.76 -1.93 -0.38
CA ALA A 54 15.61 -1.54 0.74
C ALA A 54 17.06 -1.98 0.51
N ARG A 55 17.25 -3.22 0.02
CA ARG A 55 18.57 -3.80 -0.33
C ARG A 55 19.28 -3.03 -1.44
N LEU A 56 18.55 -2.56 -2.46
CA LEU A 56 19.13 -1.67 -3.49
C LEU A 56 19.63 -0.35 -2.89
N GLY A 57 18.85 0.24 -1.99
CA GLY A 57 19.26 1.46 -1.27
C GLY A 57 20.48 1.26 -0.38
N MET A 58 20.58 0.11 0.31
CA MET A 58 21.76 -0.28 1.07
C MET A 58 22.99 -0.41 0.17
N SER A 59 22.85 -1.14 -0.94
CA SER A 59 23.94 -1.37 -1.90
C SER A 59 24.44 -0.07 -2.52
N ALA A 60 23.53 0.86 -2.85
CA ALA A 60 23.88 2.15 -3.44
C ALA A 60 24.60 3.10 -2.47
N THR A 61 24.48 2.89 -1.16
CA THR A 61 24.99 3.82 -0.14
C THR A 61 26.05 3.24 0.77
N GLY A 62 26.24 1.91 0.77
CA GLY A 62 27.08 1.21 1.73
C GLY A 62 26.52 1.18 3.16
N ASN A 63 25.29 1.68 3.39
CA ASN A 63 24.68 1.66 4.73
C ASN A 63 24.19 0.25 5.08
N PRO A 64 24.42 -0.22 6.32
CA PRO A 64 23.97 -1.54 6.77
C PRO A 64 22.47 -1.59 7.10
N ILE A 65 21.79 -0.42 7.09
CA ILE A 65 20.36 -0.30 7.37
C ILE A 65 19.63 0.31 6.18
N GLY A 66 18.72 -0.47 5.61
CA GLY A 66 17.87 -0.11 4.48
C GLY A 66 16.42 0.11 4.89
N LEU A 67 15.77 1.06 4.26
CA LEU A 67 14.35 1.34 4.42
C LEU A 67 13.71 1.41 3.03
N ALA A 68 12.51 0.86 2.88
CA ALA A 68 11.73 1.00 1.67
C ALA A 68 10.24 0.91 1.97
N SER A 69 9.42 1.35 1.02
CA SER A 69 7.99 1.11 1.09
C SER A 69 7.41 0.67 -0.24
N GLU A 70 6.40 -0.18 -0.16
CA GLU A 70 5.64 -0.70 -1.29
C GLU A 70 4.15 -0.60 -1.00
N GLY A 71 3.34 -0.38 -2.04
CA GLY A 71 1.91 -0.23 -1.88
C GLY A 71 1.12 -0.90 -3.00
N SER A 72 0.00 -1.52 -2.66
CA SER A 72 -0.93 -2.13 -3.61
C SER A 72 -2.32 -1.53 -3.43
N ILE A 73 -2.91 -1.08 -4.52
CA ILE A 73 -4.27 -0.56 -4.56
C ILE A 73 -5.09 -1.46 -5.46
N GLY A 74 -6.23 -1.94 -4.97
CA GLY A 74 -7.09 -2.85 -5.73
C GLY A 74 -8.41 -3.15 -5.04
N ALA A 75 -9.25 -3.94 -5.70
CA ALA A 75 -10.54 -4.36 -5.17
C ALA A 75 -10.38 -5.23 -3.91
N HIS A 76 -11.28 -5.08 -2.94
CA HIS A 76 -11.30 -5.94 -1.76
C HIS A 76 -11.73 -7.37 -2.16
N PRO A 77 -11.03 -8.43 -1.73
CA PRO A 77 -11.35 -9.81 -2.12
C PRO A 77 -12.79 -10.24 -1.79
N ALA A 78 -13.31 -9.82 -0.62
CA ALA A 78 -14.68 -10.15 -0.20
C ALA A 78 -15.72 -9.08 -0.56
N ALA A 79 -15.28 -7.92 -1.08
CA ALA A 79 -16.17 -6.81 -1.46
C ALA A 79 -15.61 -6.09 -2.70
N PRO A 80 -15.72 -6.68 -3.90
CA PRO A 80 -15.00 -6.19 -5.09
C PRO A 80 -15.33 -4.75 -5.51
N TRP A 81 -16.47 -4.21 -5.06
CA TRP A 81 -16.87 -2.81 -5.26
C TRP A 81 -16.10 -1.81 -4.38
N MET A 82 -15.35 -2.28 -3.37
CA MET A 82 -14.52 -1.45 -2.51
C MET A 82 -13.07 -1.46 -2.98
N THR A 83 -12.48 -0.27 -3.13
CA THR A 83 -11.03 -0.14 -3.36
C THR A 83 -10.31 -0.07 -2.02
N VAL A 84 -9.23 -0.84 -1.90
CA VAL A 84 -8.39 -0.90 -0.71
C VAL A 84 -6.98 -0.47 -1.09
N ASP A 85 -6.47 0.49 -0.32
CA ASP A 85 -5.06 0.87 -0.31
C ASP A 85 -4.35 0.06 0.77
N ARG A 86 -3.28 -0.65 0.40
CA ARG A 86 -2.44 -1.40 1.34
C ARG A 86 -1.01 -0.92 1.18
N GLU A 87 -0.41 -0.49 2.28
CA GLU A 87 0.96 0.02 2.30
C GLU A 87 1.82 -0.80 3.27
N ILE A 88 3.07 -1.00 2.88
CA ILE A 88 4.10 -1.71 3.64
C ILE A 88 5.31 -0.80 3.72
N VAL A 89 5.87 -0.63 4.92
CA VAL A 89 7.19 -0.02 5.12
C VAL A 89 8.10 -1.06 5.76
N VAL A 90 9.26 -1.31 5.18
CA VAL A 90 10.21 -2.31 5.68
C VAL A 90 11.51 -1.65 6.11
N LEU A 91 12.06 -2.12 7.23
CA LEU A 91 13.42 -1.88 7.66
C LEU A 91 14.20 -3.19 7.60
N VAL A 92 15.38 -3.12 6.99
CA VAL A 92 16.35 -4.20 6.88
C VAL A 92 17.61 -3.76 7.59
N ASP A 93 18.10 -4.55 8.53
CA ASP A 93 19.30 -4.26 9.33
C ASP A 93 20.24 -5.47 9.30
N ASP A 94 21.38 -5.30 8.61
CA ASP A 94 22.40 -6.35 8.49
C ASP A 94 23.29 -6.49 9.72
N GLU A 95 23.41 -5.46 10.57
CA GLU A 95 24.16 -5.57 11.82
C GLU A 95 23.45 -6.51 12.80
N ARG A 96 22.11 -6.46 12.80
CA ARG A 96 21.26 -7.31 13.65
C ARG A 96 20.74 -8.56 12.95
N GLY A 97 20.89 -8.65 11.62
CA GLY A 97 20.35 -9.74 10.82
C GLY A 97 18.82 -9.81 10.83
N ILE A 98 18.14 -8.66 10.92
CA ILE A 98 16.67 -8.59 11.05
C ILE A 98 16.02 -7.90 9.85
N THR A 99 14.76 -8.29 9.59
CA THR A 99 13.85 -7.56 8.70
C THR A 99 12.53 -7.35 9.44
N VAL A 100 12.10 -6.10 9.53
CA VAL A 100 10.87 -5.70 10.23
C VAL A 100 9.99 -4.93 9.27
N ALA A 101 8.70 -5.25 9.24
CA ALA A 101 7.73 -4.63 8.35
C ALA A 101 6.58 -4.01 9.15
N GLY A 102 6.21 -2.77 8.81
CA GLY A 102 4.96 -2.16 9.25
C GLY A 102 3.94 -2.19 8.12
N PHE A 103 2.66 -2.33 8.49
CA PHE A 103 1.56 -2.50 7.55
C PHE A 103 0.42 -1.53 7.87
N ALA A 104 -0.23 -1.01 6.83
CA ALA A 104 -1.51 -0.34 6.97
C ALA A 104 -2.40 -0.64 5.78
N ALA A 105 -3.72 -0.58 6.01
CA ALA A 105 -4.71 -0.66 4.96
C ALA A 105 -5.82 0.37 5.19
N SER A 106 -6.38 0.91 4.11
CA SER A 106 -7.50 1.84 4.18
C SER A 106 -8.48 1.65 3.03
N TRP A 107 -9.74 1.89 3.36
CA TRP A 107 -10.89 1.91 2.44
C TRP A 107 -11.25 3.34 2.01
N GLU A 108 -10.59 4.35 2.58
CA GLU A 108 -10.88 5.77 2.37
C GLU A 108 -10.09 6.39 1.22
N LEU A 109 -9.50 5.56 0.35
CA LEU A 109 -8.76 6.06 -0.79
C LEU A 109 -9.68 6.85 -1.71
N ARG A 110 -9.34 8.13 -1.95
CA ARG A 110 -10.00 8.95 -2.97
C ARG A 110 -9.46 8.53 -4.33
N ALA A 111 -10.14 7.61 -4.98
CA ALA A 111 -9.80 7.13 -6.31
C ALA A 111 -11.00 7.26 -7.23
N VAL A 112 -10.82 7.96 -8.35
CA VAL A 112 -11.77 8.01 -9.45
C VAL A 112 -11.14 7.45 -10.71
N ALA A 113 -11.96 6.84 -11.56
CA ALA A 113 -11.64 6.49 -12.93
C ALA A 113 -12.90 6.70 -13.77
N ARG A 114 -12.82 7.52 -14.82
CA ARG A 114 -13.95 7.88 -15.68
C ARG A 114 -13.47 8.07 -17.11
N THR A 115 -14.29 7.67 -18.06
CA THR A 115 -14.17 8.07 -19.47
C THR A 115 -14.93 9.37 -19.65
N VAL A 116 -14.32 10.35 -20.32
CA VAL A 116 -14.90 11.68 -20.56
C VAL A 116 -14.63 12.11 -22.00
N HIS A 117 -15.49 12.99 -22.53
CA HIS A 117 -15.33 13.63 -23.82
C HIS A 117 -14.96 15.11 -23.68
N PRO A 118 -14.34 15.71 -24.72
CA PRO A 118 -14.13 17.15 -24.75
C PRO A 118 -15.45 17.93 -24.65
N GLY A 119 -15.55 18.80 -23.63
CA GLY A 119 -16.74 19.62 -23.41
C GLY A 119 -17.67 19.13 -22.30
N ASP A 120 -17.45 17.91 -21.78
CA ASP A 120 -18.19 17.40 -20.62
C ASP A 120 -18.01 18.30 -19.39
N ASP A 121 -19.05 18.37 -18.55
CA ASP A 121 -18.95 18.99 -17.24
C ASP A 121 -18.14 18.09 -16.28
N LEU A 122 -16.94 18.55 -15.95
CA LEU A 122 -16.03 17.83 -15.07
C LEU A 122 -16.26 18.14 -13.58
N SER A 123 -17.19 19.02 -13.22
CA SER A 123 -17.34 19.54 -11.85
C SER A 123 -17.47 18.44 -10.80
N ARG A 124 -18.32 17.43 -11.07
CA ARG A 124 -18.50 16.28 -10.17
C ARG A 124 -17.25 15.40 -10.08
N LEU A 125 -16.58 15.14 -11.21
CA LEU A 125 -15.35 14.35 -11.24
C LEU A 125 -14.25 15.03 -10.39
N LEU A 126 -14.09 16.34 -10.53
CA LEU A 126 -13.10 17.12 -9.79
C LEU A 126 -13.40 17.14 -8.28
N ALA A 127 -14.67 17.22 -7.91
CA ALA A 127 -15.10 17.13 -6.52
C ALA A 127 -14.87 15.73 -5.94
N ASP A 128 -15.27 14.67 -6.65
CA ASP A 128 -15.08 13.27 -6.24
C ASP A 128 -13.59 12.92 -6.10
N ALA A 129 -12.74 13.53 -6.95
CA ALA A 129 -11.29 13.37 -6.93
C ALA A 129 -10.57 14.27 -5.90
N ASP A 130 -11.28 15.15 -5.19
CA ASP A 130 -10.71 16.08 -4.20
C ASP A 130 -9.62 17.01 -4.77
N ILE A 131 -9.88 17.60 -5.93
CA ILE A 131 -8.96 18.55 -6.59
C ILE A 131 -9.07 19.94 -5.93
N PRO A 132 -7.95 20.60 -5.56
CA PRO A 132 -6.56 20.33 -5.97
C PRO A 132 -5.69 19.59 -4.93
N ALA A 133 -6.29 19.01 -3.88
CA ALA A 133 -5.53 18.27 -2.87
C ALA A 133 -4.84 17.05 -3.49
N HIS A 134 -5.57 16.32 -4.34
CA HIS A 134 -5.05 15.24 -5.17
C HIS A 134 -4.67 15.74 -6.56
N ALA A 135 -4.13 14.85 -7.38
CA ALA A 135 -3.90 15.11 -8.80
C ALA A 135 -4.59 14.04 -9.67
N LEU A 136 -4.70 14.31 -10.96
CA LEU A 136 -5.23 13.39 -11.97
C LEU A 136 -4.17 13.00 -12.99
N ILE A 137 -4.40 11.85 -13.61
CA ILE A 137 -3.77 11.38 -14.84
C ILE A 137 -4.84 11.38 -15.94
N VAL A 138 -4.47 11.84 -17.13
CA VAL A 138 -5.30 11.80 -18.33
C VAL A 138 -4.53 11.09 -19.43
N ALA A 139 -5.17 10.13 -20.09
CA ALA A 139 -4.63 9.36 -21.20
C ALA A 139 -5.73 9.14 -22.26
N PRO A 140 -5.40 8.76 -23.51
CA PRO A 140 -6.38 8.33 -24.50
C PRO A 140 -7.20 7.15 -23.95
N ASN A 141 -8.50 7.10 -24.24
CA ASN A 141 -9.37 6.02 -23.75
C ASN A 141 -9.15 4.70 -24.51
N ALA A 142 -8.82 4.79 -25.80
CA ALA A 142 -8.58 3.64 -26.68
C ALA A 142 -7.37 3.88 -27.59
N GLY A 143 -6.81 2.78 -28.11
CA GLY A 143 -5.67 2.83 -29.01
C GLY A 143 -4.34 2.98 -28.27
N SER A 144 -3.47 3.87 -28.76
CA SER A 144 -2.17 4.14 -28.14
C SER A 144 -2.37 4.78 -26.75
N PRO A 145 -1.63 4.35 -25.72
CA PRO A 145 -1.71 4.96 -24.39
C PRO A 145 -1.11 6.37 -24.34
N GLU A 146 -0.32 6.76 -25.33
CA GLU A 146 0.26 8.10 -25.44
C GLU A 146 -0.58 9.03 -26.33
N PRO A 147 -0.70 10.33 -25.99
CA PRO A 147 0.03 11.04 -24.94
C PRO A 147 -0.57 10.89 -23.53
N VAL A 148 0.25 10.64 -22.50
CA VAL A 148 -0.19 10.68 -21.09
C VAL A 148 0.15 12.01 -20.43
N ARG A 149 -0.76 12.55 -19.61
CA ARG A 149 -0.54 13.72 -18.75
C ARG A 149 -0.76 13.32 -17.30
N LYS A 150 0.23 13.54 -16.43
CA LYS A 150 0.21 13.10 -15.03
C LYS A 150 0.38 14.31 -14.09
N GLY A 151 -0.10 14.22 -12.85
CA GLY A 151 0.09 15.28 -11.85
C GLY A 151 -0.77 16.53 -12.06
N LEU A 152 -1.90 16.43 -12.77
CA LEU A 152 -2.76 17.57 -13.08
C LEU A 152 -3.61 17.96 -11.86
N ARG A 153 -3.58 19.24 -11.46
CA ARG A 153 -4.31 19.75 -10.29
C ARG A 153 -5.23 20.92 -10.56
N ARG A 154 -5.18 21.50 -11.76
CA ARG A 154 -6.00 22.67 -12.12
C ARG A 154 -7.08 22.28 -13.12
N PRO A 155 -8.34 22.73 -12.94
CA PRO A 155 -9.42 22.43 -13.87
C PRO A 155 -9.08 22.76 -15.33
N SER A 156 -8.40 23.88 -15.59
CA SER A 156 -7.98 24.30 -16.93
C SER A 156 -6.92 23.37 -17.56
N GLU A 157 -5.96 22.90 -16.77
CA GLU A 157 -4.93 21.94 -17.21
C GLU A 157 -5.57 20.59 -17.53
N ILE A 158 -6.52 20.14 -16.69
CA ILE A 158 -7.28 18.89 -16.87
C ILE A 158 -8.11 18.96 -18.16
N ALA A 159 -8.86 20.04 -18.37
CA ALA A 159 -9.64 20.22 -19.59
C ALA A 159 -8.77 20.26 -20.86
N THR A 160 -7.58 20.86 -20.77
CA THR A 160 -6.62 20.88 -21.88
C THR A 160 -6.07 19.48 -22.16
N ALA A 161 -5.73 18.73 -21.12
CA ALA A 161 -5.28 17.35 -21.26
C ALA A 161 -6.36 16.42 -21.83
N VAL A 162 -7.62 16.59 -21.42
CA VAL A 162 -8.76 15.85 -21.99
C VAL A 162 -8.88 16.08 -23.49
N LYS A 163 -8.83 17.34 -23.95
CA LYS A 163 -8.87 17.66 -25.39
C LYS A 163 -7.75 16.99 -26.16
N LEU A 164 -6.52 17.07 -25.64
CA LEU A 164 -5.33 16.49 -26.27
C LEU A 164 -5.42 14.96 -26.37
N CYS A 165 -5.75 14.29 -25.27
CA CYS A 165 -5.79 12.84 -25.21
C CYS A 165 -6.95 12.26 -26.01
N SER A 166 -8.11 12.93 -25.97
CA SER A 166 -9.28 12.53 -26.77
C SER A 166 -9.02 12.62 -28.27
N ALA A 167 -8.27 13.62 -28.73
CA ALA A 167 -7.87 13.75 -30.14
C ALA A 167 -6.92 12.63 -30.60
N SER A 168 -6.25 11.95 -29.67
CA SER A 168 -5.37 10.81 -29.94
C SER A 168 -6.07 9.45 -29.74
N SER A 169 -7.35 9.47 -29.33
CA SER A 169 -8.15 8.27 -29.09
C SER A 169 -9.14 8.04 -30.25
N PRO A 170 -9.23 6.83 -30.83
CA PRO A 170 -10.14 6.55 -31.94
C PRO A 170 -11.63 6.77 -31.65
N ASP A 171 -12.03 6.69 -30.37
CA ASP A 171 -13.39 6.91 -29.89
C ASP A 171 -13.67 8.37 -29.48
N GLY A 172 -12.69 9.27 -29.65
CA GLY A 172 -12.81 10.67 -29.28
C GLY A 172 -12.99 10.91 -27.77
N ALA A 173 -12.56 9.97 -26.92
CA ALA A 173 -12.66 10.05 -25.47
C ALA A 173 -11.29 10.00 -24.79
N ALA A 174 -11.22 10.51 -23.55
CA ALA A 174 -10.07 10.39 -22.68
C ALA A 174 -10.44 9.61 -21.40
N GLN A 175 -9.50 8.81 -20.92
CA GLN A 175 -9.58 8.23 -19.60
C GLN A 175 -8.95 9.19 -18.59
N VAL A 176 -9.72 9.53 -17.56
CA VAL A 176 -9.29 10.37 -16.44
C VAL A 176 -9.31 9.54 -15.17
N GLN A 177 -8.20 9.50 -14.45
CA GLN A 177 -8.08 8.75 -13.21
C GLN A 177 -7.29 9.51 -12.14
N THR A 178 -7.50 9.19 -10.88
CA THR A 178 -6.67 9.76 -9.80
C THR A 178 -5.21 9.37 -9.98
N ASP A 179 -4.33 10.34 -9.82
CA ASP A 179 -2.90 10.12 -9.72
C ASP A 179 -2.57 9.57 -8.33
N LEU A 180 -2.47 8.26 -8.24
CA LEU A 180 -2.27 7.54 -7.00
C LEU A 180 -0.79 7.53 -6.55
N ARG A 181 0.11 8.30 -7.20
CA ARG A 181 1.52 8.43 -6.76
C ARG A 181 1.60 9.20 -5.43
N ALA A 182 2.38 8.67 -4.48
CA ALA A 182 2.42 9.15 -3.10
C ALA A 182 2.55 10.68 -2.95
N HIS A 183 3.47 11.33 -3.68
CA HIS A 183 3.71 12.79 -3.60
C HIS A 183 2.51 13.68 -3.98
N VAL A 184 1.50 13.14 -4.69
CA VAL A 184 0.30 13.88 -5.11
C VAL A 184 -1.01 13.28 -4.63
N CYS A 185 -0.97 12.29 -3.72
CA CYS A 185 -2.15 11.60 -3.22
C CYS A 185 -2.23 11.65 -1.68
N PRO A 186 -2.79 12.72 -1.08
CA PRO A 186 -2.89 12.88 0.37
C PRO A 186 -3.60 11.71 1.09
N SER A 187 -4.65 11.12 0.50
CA SER A 187 -5.32 9.96 1.10
C SER A 187 -4.39 8.76 1.23
N ARG A 188 -3.54 8.51 0.23
CA ARG A 188 -2.53 7.45 0.27
C ARG A 188 -1.38 7.78 1.23
N GLN A 189 -0.95 9.04 1.28
CA GLN A 189 0.07 9.49 2.23
C GLN A 189 -0.30 9.20 3.69
N ARG A 190 -1.60 9.31 4.05
CA ARG A 190 -2.10 8.92 5.38
C ARG A 190 -1.86 7.43 5.65
N VAL A 191 -2.07 6.56 4.68
CA VAL A 191 -1.87 5.10 4.81
C VAL A 191 -0.38 4.76 4.91
N ILE A 192 0.48 5.41 4.10
CA ILE A 192 1.94 5.26 4.20
C ILE A 192 2.43 5.67 5.60
N ARG A 193 1.91 6.77 6.15
CA ARG A 193 2.25 7.22 7.51
C ARG A 193 1.83 6.19 8.55
N ALA A 194 0.61 5.66 8.48
CA ALA A 194 0.15 4.62 9.40
C ALA A 194 1.03 3.35 9.33
N ALA A 195 1.48 2.95 8.14
CA ALA A 195 2.41 1.82 8.00
C ALA A 195 3.80 2.11 8.62
N ALA A 196 4.26 3.37 8.52
CA ALA A 196 5.49 3.80 9.19
C ALA A 196 5.35 3.86 10.72
N GLU A 197 4.19 4.28 11.22
CA GLU A 197 3.86 4.27 12.66
C GLU A 197 3.81 2.85 13.21
N ASP A 198 3.21 1.90 12.47
CA ASP A 198 3.22 0.47 12.81
C ASP A 198 4.65 -0.08 12.86
N LEU A 199 5.48 0.22 11.85
CA LEU A 199 6.90 -0.16 11.84
C LEU A 199 7.64 0.42 13.06
N ALA A 200 7.44 1.72 13.35
CA ALA A 200 8.06 2.40 14.48
C ALA A 200 7.66 1.75 15.83
N ALA A 201 6.38 1.41 15.98
CA ALA A 201 5.89 0.71 17.17
C ALA A 201 6.57 -0.66 17.33
N ARG A 202 6.65 -1.45 16.25
CA ARG A 202 7.35 -2.74 16.26
C ARG A 202 8.82 -2.61 16.63
N LEU A 203 9.54 -1.64 16.07
CA LEU A 203 10.96 -1.42 16.35
C LEU A 203 11.22 -1.05 17.82
N ARG A 204 10.27 -0.41 18.49
CA ARG A 204 10.36 -0.11 19.94
C ARG A 204 9.98 -1.32 20.82
N THR A 205 9.27 -2.30 20.28
CA THR A 205 8.86 -3.50 21.01
C THR A 205 9.96 -4.56 20.93
N ARG A 206 10.45 -4.97 22.10
CA ARG A 206 11.51 -5.98 22.22
C ARG A 206 10.93 -7.38 22.33
N CYS A 207 11.62 -8.33 21.73
CA CYS A 207 11.33 -9.74 21.94
C CYS A 207 11.51 -10.09 23.42
N PRO A 208 10.55 -10.79 24.06
CA PRO A 208 10.66 -11.17 25.47
C PRO A 208 11.75 -12.21 25.75
N VAL A 209 12.26 -12.91 24.72
CA VAL A 209 13.29 -13.93 24.85
C VAL A 209 14.69 -13.40 24.56
N CYS A 210 14.90 -12.74 23.41
CA CYS A 210 16.25 -12.31 22.99
C CYS A 210 16.47 -10.78 23.09
N GLY A 211 15.45 -9.99 23.44
CA GLY A 211 15.55 -8.53 23.55
C GLY A 211 15.69 -7.76 22.22
N SER A 212 15.75 -8.47 21.08
CA SER A 212 15.85 -7.88 19.74
C SER A 212 14.62 -7.00 19.42
N PRO A 213 14.79 -5.83 18.78
CA PRO A 213 13.67 -5.00 18.35
C PRO A 213 12.87 -5.67 17.23
N GLY A 214 11.61 -5.23 17.05
CA GLY A 214 10.75 -5.69 15.95
C GLY A 214 9.74 -6.78 16.34
N TRP A 215 9.59 -7.07 17.63
CA TRP A 215 8.56 -7.99 18.11
C TRP A 215 7.16 -7.45 17.78
N GLY A 216 6.28 -8.34 17.32
CA GLY A 216 4.89 -8.01 17.03
C GLY A 216 4.31 -8.91 15.94
N ARG A 217 3.13 -8.54 15.46
CA ARG A 217 2.32 -9.39 14.58
C ARG A 217 3.04 -9.71 13.28
N THR A 218 3.14 -10.99 12.97
CA THR A 218 3.67 -11.49 11.69
C THR A 218 2.68 -12.37 10.94
N ASP A 219 1.73 -12.96 11.66
CA ASP A 219 0.73 -13.86 11.06
C ASP A 219 -0.57 -13.86 11.89
N VAL A 220 -1.55 -14.62 11.43
CA VAL A 220 -2.84 -14.82 12.07
C VAL A 220 -3.24 -16.29 12.03
N VAL A 221 -3.88 -16.75 13.10
CA VAL A 221 -4.52 -18.07 13.11
C VAL A 221 -5.97 -17.91 12.70
N ARG A 222 -6.38 -18.69 11.71
CA ARG A 222 -7.74 -18.70 11.14
C ARG A 222 -8.50 -19.96 11.52
N GLY A 223 -9.82 -19.88 11.42
CA GLY A 223 -10.73 -21.00 11.66
C GLY A 223 -11.52 -20.83 12.95
N VAL A 224 -12.82 -20.66 12.82
CA VAL A 224 -13.77 -20.83 13.94
C VAL A 224 -14.84 -21.84 13.54
N PRO A 225 -15.29 -22.73 14.45
CA PRO A 225 -16.30 -23.72 14.12
C PRO A 225 -17.66 -23.06 13.85
N CYS A 226 -18.31 -23.40 12.74
CA CYS A 226 -19.69 -23.00 12.46
C CYS A 226 -20.64 -23.49 13.58
N ARG A 227 -21.51 -22.62 14.08
CA ARG A 227 -22.45 -22.95 15.17
C ARG A 227 -23.45 -24.08 14.84
N TRP A 228 -23.65 -24.41 13.56
CA TRP A 228 -24.60 -25.46 13.14
C TRP A 228 -23.93 -26.78 12.75
N CYS A 229 -22.84 -26.73 11.99
CA CYS A 229 -22.23 -27.93 11.41
C CYS A 229 -20.76 -28.13 11.77
N ALA A 230 -20.19 -27.27 12.63
CA ALA A 230 -18.79 -27.27 13.07
C ALA A 230 -17.72 -27.15 11.96
N THR A 231 -18.12 -26.96 10.70
CA THR A 231 -17.18 -26.68 9.60
C THR A 231 -16.41 -25.40 9.90
N GLN A 232 -15.10 -25.40 9.65
CA GLN A 232 -14.24 -24.26 9.92
C GLN A 232 -14.57 -23.11 8.98
N ILE A 233 -14.91 -21.96 9.56
CA ILE A 233 -15.14 -20.70 8.85
C ILE A 233 -13.81 -19.92 8.89
N ASP A 234 -13.40 -19.38 7.74
CA ASP A 234 -12.18 -18.57 7.61
C ASP A 234 -12.32 -17.18 8.27
N LEU A 235 -12.35 -17.19 9.60
CA LEU A 235 -12.26 -16.01 10.44
C LEU A 235 -10.96 -16.07 11.25
N VAL A 236 -10.33 -14.92 11.43
CA VAL A 236 -9.16 -14.79 12.29
C VAL A 236 -9.59 -14.97 13.74
N ARG A 237 -8.96 -15.91 14.44
CA ARG A 237 -9.20 -16.20 15.86
C ARG A 237 -8.06 -15.76 16.78
N ALA A 238 -6.84 -15.68 16.26
CA ALA A 238 -5.69 -15.23 17.01
C ALA A 238 -4.68 -14.53 16.10
N GLU A 239 -3.83 -13.71 16.69
CA GLU A 239 -2.66 -13.12 16.04
C GLU A 239 -1.41 -13.88 16.48
N ILE A 240 -0.43 -14.01 15.58
CA ILE A 240 0.88 -14.59 15.89
C ILE A 240 1.90 -13.44 15.96
N ASP A 241 2.34 -13.14 17.17
CA ASP A 241 3.45 -12.22 17.41
C ASP A 241 4.77 -13.01 17.30
N SER A 242 5.80 -12.47 16.65
CA SER A 242 7.06 -13.19 16.43
C SER A 242 8.28 -12.28 16.42
N CYS A 243 9.42 -12.86 16.79
CA CYS A 243 10.70 -12.18 16.76
C CYS A 243 11.30 -12.22 15.35
N PRO A 244 11.89 -11.11 14.84
CA PRO A 244 12.60 -11.14 13.57
C PRO A 244 14.02 -11.73 13.68
N ALA A 245 14.55 -11.96 14.90
CA ALA A 245 15.93 -12.40 15.14
C ALA A 245 16.05 -13.83 15.71
N CYS A 246 15.00 -14.36 16.33
CA CYS A 246 15.00 -15.71 16.89
C CYS A 246 13.67 -16.42 16.57
N GLU A 247 13.57 -17.69 16.93
CA GLU A 247 12.39 -18.52 16.63
C GLU A 247 11.22 -18.31 17.60
N HIS A 248 11.33 -17.37 18.54
CA HIS A 248 10.25 -17.12 19.51
C HIS A 248 9.00 -16.57 18.83
N ARG A 249 7.85 -17.16 19.17
CA ARG A 249 6.52 -16.79 18.67
C ARG A 249 5.48 -17.00 19.76
N GLU A 250 4.47 -16.14 19.79
CA GLU A 250 3.34 -16.24 20.73
C GLU A 250 2.03 -16.10 19.96
N GLU A 251 1.09 -17.03 20.21
CA GLU A 251 -0.29 -16.91 19.77
C GLU A 251 -1.06 -16.06 20.79
N ARG A 252 -1.61 -14.94 20.33
CA ARG A 252 -2.48 -14.06 21.12
C ARG A 252 -3.92 -14.18 20.61
N PRO A 253 -4.81 -14.86 21.35
CA PRO A 253 -6.22 -14.94 20.99
C PRO A 253 -6.85 -13.55 20.87
N ILE A 254 -7.59 -13.31 19.78
CA ILE A 254 -8.39 -12.08 19.60
C ILE A 254 -9.88 -12.33 19.80
N VAL A 255 -10.29 -13.60 19.84
CA VAL A 255 -11.63 -14.04 20.23
C VAL A 255 -11.51 -15.16 21.27
N PRO A 256 -12.52 -15.36 22.14
CA PRO A 256 -12.58 -16.51 23.02
C PRO A 256 -12.48 -17.84 22.26
N HIS A 257 -11.85 -18.84 22.87
CA HIS A 257 -11.79 -20.20 22.29
C HIS A 257 -13.17 -20.84 22.08
N THR A 258 -14.19 -20.33 22.77
CA THR A 258 -15.60 -20.76 22.66
C THR A 258 -16.35 -20.07 21.51
N THR A 259 -15.71 -19.16 20.77
CA THR A 259 -16.36 -18.46 19.66
C THR A 259 -16.70 -19.41 18.53
N THR A 260 -17.99 -19.44 18.18
CA THR A 260 -18.52 -20.13 17.00
C THR A 260 -18.85 -19.11 15.91
N GLY A 261 -18.60 -19.44 14.64
CA GLY A 261 -18.90 -18.56 13.51
C GLY A 261 -20.34 -18.66 13.00
N ASP A 262 -20.75 -17.63 12.26
CA ASP A 262 -22.08 -17.53 11.66
C ASP A 262 -22.24 -18.55 10.49
N PRO A 263 -23.27 -19.42 10.50
CA PRO A 263 -23.60 -20.30 9.38
C PRO A 263 -23.77 -19.58 8.05
N GLY A 264 -24.12 -18.28 8.03
CA GLY A 264 -24.15 -17.46 6.82
C GLY A 264 -22.77 -17.25 6.16
N GLN A 265 -21.68 -17.49 6.89
CA GLN A 265 -20.30 -17.45 6.37
C GLN A 265 -19.72 -18.86 6.17
N CYS A 266 -20.50 -19.90 6.43
CA CYS A 266 -20.04 -21.28 6.34
C CYS A 266 -20.31 -21.84 4.95
N ALA A 267 -19.27 -22.20 4.20
CA ALA A 267 -19.39 -22.79 2.86
C ALA A 267 -20.24 -24.08 2.79
N ARG A 268 -20.50 -24.73 3.93
CA ARG A 268 -21.41 -25.89 4.02
C ARG A 268 -22.86 -25.51 4.32
N CYS A 269 -23.10 -24.52 5.19
CA CYS A 269 -24.46 -24.11 5.57
C CYS A 269 -25.03 -23.04 4.63
N ASN A 270 -24.16 -22.25 4.00
CA ASN A 270 -24.45 -21.23 3.02
C ASN A 270 -23.42 -21.32 1.87
N PRO A 271 -23.58 -22.31 0.96
CA PRO A 271 -22.71 -22.50 -0.19
C PRO A 271 -22.82 -21.36 -1.22
#